data_AF-A0A3Q2QT14-F1
#
_entry.id   AF-A0A3Q2QT14-F1
#
_cell.length_a   1.000
_cell.length_b   1.000
_cell.length_c   1.000
_cell.angle_alpha   90.00
_cell.angle_beta   90.00
_cell.angle_gamma   90.00
#
_symmetry.space_group_name_H-M   'P 1'
#
loop_
_entity.id
_entity.type
_entity.pdbx_description
1 polymer ?
#
loop_
_entity_poly.entity_id
_entity_poly.type
_entity_poly.pdbx_seq_one_letter_code
_entity_poly.pdbx_strand_id
1 'polypeptide(L)'
;MVIKVFLASSSGSTAIKKKQQDVVAFLEALKVEYAELDIACNEQNRMWMRENVPEEKKPANGIPLPPQIFNEESYCGDYDTFFDAKEDNAVFTFLGLPPPPGSKEALQAEKEHIVQNGTHAEDHPDDSAKHNGDAQGEEEEGQAGDEEEGEGGEADDEAAEVETSRGEHLAEEEEEEEEKEETDEEAQEEEDEEHEEEEGESQEAEEEAE
;
A
#
# COMPACT_ATOMS: atom_id res chain seq x y z
N MET A 1 5.89 -15.21 -13.24
CA MET A 1 5.56 -14.16 -12.27
C MET A 1 6.55 -13.04 -12.48
N VAL A 2 6.08 -11.94 -13.04
CA VAL A 2 6.85 -10.70 -13.20
C VAL A 2 5.97 -9.59 -12.66
N ILE A 3 6.46 -8.88 -11.66
CA ILE A 3 5.78 -7.70 -11.14
C ILE A 3 5.96 -6.58 -12.14
N LYS A 4 4.87 -5.94 -12.54
CA LYS A 4 4.83 -4.78 -13.41
C LYS A 4 4.44 -3.59 -12.55
N VAL A 5 5.24 -2.54 -12.58
CA VAL A 5 4.97 -1.29 -11.86
C VAL A 5 4.85 -0.20 -12.89
N PHE A 6 3.63 0.34 -13.03
CA PHE A 6 3.37 1.48 -13.89
C PHE A 6 3.69 2.76 -13.13
N LEU A 7 4.52 3.60 -13.76
CA LEU A 7 5.09 4.80 -13.18
C LEU A 7 4.94 5.96 -14.18
N ALA A 8 4.84 7.20 -13.73
CA ALA A 8 5.02 8.40 -14.53
C ALA A 8 6.37 9.05 -14.17
N SER A 9 7.37 8.89 -15.04
CA SER A 9 8.71 9.45 -14.80
C SER A 9 8.74 10.98 -14.77
N SER A 10 7.76 11.62 -15.42
CA SER A 10 7.62 13.08 -15.50
C SER A 10 6.30 13.61 -14.94
N SER A 11 5.71 12.95 -13.94
CA SER A 11 4.54 13.51 -13.21
C SER A 11 4.85 14.92 -12.69
N GLY A 12 3.86 15.82 -12.63
CA GLY A 12 4.01 17.14 -12.02
C GLY A 12 3.93 17.08 -10.49
N SER A 13 3.06 16.22 -9.97
CA SER A 13 2.78 16.05 -8.54
C SER A 13 4.00 15.52 -7.77
N THR A 14 4.25 16.15 -6.63
CA THR A 14 5.29 15.70 -5.72
C THR A 14 4.79 14.52 -4.90
N ALA A 15 3.50 14.48 -4.56
CA ALA A 15 2.86 13.35 -3.89
C ALA A 15 3.02 12.06 -4.69
N ILE A 16 2.63 12.07 -5.98
CA ILE A 16 2.75 10.92 -6.88
C ILE A 16 4.20 10.44 -6.98
N LYS A 17 5.17 11.36 -7.16
CA LYS A 17 6.60 11.00 -7.18
C LYS A 17 7.06 10.29 -5.91
N LYS A 18 6.61 10.74 -4.73
CA LYS A 18 6.97 10.10 -3.45
C LYS A 18 6.35 8.71 -3.34
N LYS A 19 5.07 8.57 -3.65
CA LYS A 19 4.35 7.29 -3.65
C LYS A 19 5.05 6.25 -4.55
N GLN A 20 5.39 6.66 -5.77
CA GLN A 20 6.16 5.85 -6.72
C GLN A 20 7.54 5.44 -6.18
N GLN A 21 8.28 6.39 -5.61
CA GLN A 21 9.61 6.12 -5.03
C GLN A 21 9.53 5.14 -3.86
N ASP A 22 8.52 5.25 -2.99
CA ASP A 22 8.35 4.32 -1.87
C ASP A 22 8.08 2.90 -2.34
N VAL A 23 7.19 2.71 -3.33
CA VAL A 23 6.94 1.39 -3.95
C VAL A 23 8.23 0.80 -4.52
N VAL A 24 8.93 1.57 -5.36
CA VAL A 24 10.17 1.14 -6.00
C VAL A 24 11.25 0.80 -4.97
N ALA A 25 11.51 1.70 -4.02
CA ALA A 25 12.52 1.50 -2.99
C ALA A 25 12.22 0.27 -2.12
N PHE A 26 10.94 0.02 -1.83
CA PHE A 26 10.53 -1.14 -1.06
C PHE A 26 10.74 -2.46 -1.83
N LEU A 27 10.33 -2.52 -3.10
CA LEU A 27 10.54 -3.69 -3.95
C LEU A 27 12.04 -4.02 -4.11
N GLU A 28 12.87 -3.00 -4.29
CA GLU A 28 14.32 -3.14 -4.33
C GLU A 28 14.91 -3.66 -3.01
N ALA A 29 14.46 -3.13 -1.87
CA ALA A 29 14.90 -3.57 -0.55
C ALA A 29 14.56 -5.05 -0.30
N LEU A 30 13.40 -5.50 -0.77
CA LEU A 30 12.98 -6.90 -0.72
C LEU A 30 13.59 -7.78 -1.82
N LYS A 31 14.30 -7.19 -2.79
CA LYS A 31 14.86 -7.86 -3.97
C LYS A 31 13.79 -8.61 -4.77
N VAL A 32 12.60 -8.02 -4.86
CA VAL A 32 11.57 -8.48 -5.78
C VAL A 32 11.98 -8.02 -7.17
N GLU A 33 11.98 -8.93 -8.15
CA GLU A 33 12.19 -8.56 -9.56
C GLU A 33 10.91 -7.95 -10.13
N TYR A 34 11.04 -6.76 -10.71
CA TYR A 34 9.93 -6.03 -11.32
C TYR A 34 10.35 -5.39 -12.64
N ALA A 35 9.37 -5.06 -13.47
CA ALA A 35 9.51 -4.29 -14.69
C ALA A 35 8.87 -2.91 -14.48
N GLU A 36 9.66 -1.87 -14.69
CA GLU A 36 9.18 -0.48 -14.72
C GLU A 36 8.55 -0.18 -16.08
N LEU A 37 7.32 0.29 -16.05
CA LEU A 37 6.54 0.65 -17.22
C LEU A 37 6.17 2.13 -17.10
N ASP A 38 6.97 2.98 -17.72
CA ASP A 38 6.70 4.41 -17.71
C ASP A 38 5.45 4.71 -18.56
N ILE A 39 4.49 5.48 -18.04
CA ILE A 39 3.27 5.91 -18.73
C ILE A 39 3.40 7.32 -19.28
N ALA A 40 4.32 8.13 -18.76
CA ALA A 40 4.41 9.54 -19.12
C ALA A 40 5.02 9.75 -20.52
N CYS A 41 5.87 8.83 -20.96
CA CYS A 41 6.47 8.87 -22.29
C CYS A 41 6.13 7.66 -23.18
N ASN A 42 5.20 6.81 -22.73
CA ASN A 42 4.78 5.62 -23.46
C ASN A 42 3.26 5.44 -23.34
N GLU A 43 2.59 5.88 -24.41
CA GLU A 43 1.15 5.84 -24.57
C GLU A 43 0.59 4.40 -24.45
N GLN A 44 1.28 3.39 -25.01
CA GLN A 44 0.81 2.00 -24.89
C GLN A 44 0.78 1.53 -23.44
N ASN A 45 1.75 1.94 -22.61
CA ASN A 45 1.73 1.63 -21.19
C ASN A 45 0.61 2.41 -20.47
N ARG A 46 0.40 3.68 -20.83
CA ARG A 46 -0.67 4.53 -20.28
C ARG A 46 -2.04 3.91 -20.54
N MET A 47 -2.35 3.61 -21.81
CA MET A 47 -3.59 2.96 -22.22
C MET A 47 -3.75 1.60 -21.55
N TRP A 48 -2.72 0.75 -21.58
CA TRP A 48 -2.81 -0.58 -20.97
C TRP A 48 -3.10 -0.50 -19.47
N MET A 49 -2.44 0.39 -18.74
CA MET A 49 -2.70 0.60 -17.31
C MET A 49 -4.17 0.96 -17.09
N ARG A 50 -4.67 1.98 -17.79
CA ARG A 50 -6.05 2.48 -17.61
C ARG A 50 -7.12 1.43 -17.96
N GLU A 51 -6.88 0.63 -19.00
CA GLU A 51 -7.78 -0.46 -19.40
C GLU A 51 -7.80 -1.65 -18.42
N ASN A 52 -6.67 -1.93 -17.78
CA ASN A 52 -6.51 -3.12 -16.94
C ASN A 52 -6.72 -2.86 -15.45
N VAL A 53 -6.81 -1.59 -15.02
CA VAL A 53 -7.28 -1.26 -13.65
C VAL A 53 -8.78 -1.57 -13.55
N PRO A 54 -9.21 -2.40 -12.57
CA PRO A 54 -10.62 -2.72 -12.36
C PRO A 54 -11.48 -1.49 -12.12
N GLU A 55 -12.69 -1.45 -12.67
CA GLU A 55 -13.59 -0.30 -12.58
C GLU A 55 -13.93 0.07 -11.13
N GLU A 56 -14.09 -0.92 -10.25
CA GLU A 56 -14.33 -0.71 -8.82
C GLU A 56 -13.13 -0.09 -8.06
N LYS A 57 -11.95 -0.10 -8.67
CA LYS A 57 -10.70 0.41 -8.13
C LYS A 57 -10.28 1.73 -8.79
N LYS A 58 -11.01 2.19 -9.80
CA LYS A 58 -10.76 3.49 -10.42
C LYS A 58 -11.22 4.62 -9.48
N PRO A 59 -10.50 5.75 -9.44
CA PRO A 59 -10.92 6.93 -8.70
C PRO A 59 -12.21 7.53 -9.29
N ALA A 60 -12.85 8.46 -8.56
CA ALA A 60 -14.15 9.01 -8.92
C ALA A 60 -14.19 9.76 -10.27
N ASN A 61 -13.04 10.30 -10.70
CA ASN A 61 -12.83 10.94 -12.00
C ASN A 61 -12.49 9.92 -13.12
N GLY A 62 -12.30 8.65 -12.78
CA GLY A 62 -12.14 7.54 -13.73
C GLY A 62 -10.71 7.30 -14.23
N ILE A 63 -9.76 8.20 -13.97
CA ILE A 63 -8.37 8.07 -14.45
C ILE A 63 -7.47 7.55 -13.33
N PRO A 64 -7.00 6.30 -13.39
CA PRO A 64 -6.07 5.78 -12.40
C PRO A 64 -4.70 6.45 -12.52
N LEU A 65 -4.20 7.00 -11.41
CA LEU A 65 -2.87 7.62 -11.31
C LEU A 65 -1.81 6.61 -10.86
N PRO A 66 -0.54 6.76 -11.26
CA PRO A 66 0.55 5.90 -10.79
C PRO A 66 0.94 6.19 -9.32
N PRO A 67 1.56 5.23 -8.60
CA PRO A 67 1.96 3.91 -9.06
C PRO A 67 0.78 2.92 -9.15
N GLN A 68 0.79 2.08 -10.19
CA GLN A 68 -0.16 0.97 -10.34
C GLN A 68 0.60 -0.36 -10.48
N ILE A 69 0.25 -1.35 -9.65
CA ILE A 69 1.03 -2.58 -9.50
C ILE A 69 0.21 -3.77 -10.02
N PHE A 70 0.85 -4.55 -10.89
CA PHE A 70 0.30 -5.77 -11.47
C PHE A 70 1.26 -6.94 -11.32
N ASN A 71 0.72 -8.14 -11.18
CA ASN A 71 1.45 -9.38 -11.38
C ASN A 71 1.04 -9.96 -12.73
N GLU A 72 1.91 -9.76 -13.74
CA GLU A 72 1.62 -10.07 -15.15
C GLU A 72 0.39 -9.29 -15.69
N GLU A 73 -0.80 -9.90 -15.68
CA GLU A 73 -2.07 -9.29 -16.10
C GLU A 73 -3.04 -9.13 -14.91
N SER A 74 -2.70 -9.66 -13.74
CA SER A 74 -3.52 -9.56 -12.54
C SER A 74 -3.24 -8.24 -11.84
N TYR A 75 -4.27 -7.42 -11.64
CA TYR A 75 -4.16 -6.22 -10.82
C TYR A 75 -3.89 -6.58 -9.36
N CYS A 76 -2.84 -5.99 -8.78
CA CYS A 76 -2.53 -6.12 -7.34
C CYS A 76 -3.14 -4.95 -6.57
N GLY A 77 -2.89 -3.73 -7.02
CA GLY A 77 -3.41 -2.51 -6.40
C GLY A 77 -2.65 -1.24 -6.76
N ASP A 78 -3.16 -0.15 -6.23
CA ASP A 78 -2.59 1.20 -6.22
C ASP A 78 -1.62 1.37 -5.02
N TYR A 79 -1.15 2.60 -4.82
CA TYR A 79 -0.30 2.93 -3.68
C TYR A 79 -0.96 2.66 -2.32
N ASP A 80 -2.22 3.05 -2.13
CA ASP A 80 -2.89 2.93 -0.84
C ASP A 80 -3.06 1.46 -0.45
N THR A 81 -3.48 0.62 -1.40
CA THR A 81 -3.58 -0.83 -1.19
C THR A 81 -2.20 -1.45 -0.91
N PHE A 82 -1.15 -0.96 -1.56
CA PHE A 82 0.23 -1.39 -1.28
C PHE A 82 0.69 -0.95 0.12
N PHE A 83 0.37 0.27 0.52
CA PHE A 83 0.72 0.82 1.83
C PHE A 83 0.05 0.02 2.96
N ASP A 84 -1.24 -0.28 2.83
CA ASP A 84 -1.96 -1.17 3.75
C ASP A 84 -1.28 -2.54 3.88
N ALA A 85 -0.92 -3.15 2.74
CA ALA A 85 -0.20 -4.42 2.72
C ALA A 85 1.20 -4.33 3.35
N LYS A 86 1.89 -3.19 3.21
CA LYS A 86 3.19 -2.93 3.82
C LYS A 86 3.08 -2.86 5.35
N GLU A 87 2.09 -2.14 5.86
CA GLU A 87 1.81 -2.02 7.30
C GLU A 87 1.43 -3.38 7.91
N ASP A 88 0.59 -4.15 7.21
CA ASP A 88 0.17 -5.49 7.63
C ASP A 88 1.26 -6.55 7.49
N ASN A 89 2.43 -6.19 6.94
CA ASN A 89 3.48 -7.13 6.55
C ASN A 89 2.89 -8.25 5.70
N ALA A 90 2.12 -7.93 4.66
CA ALA A 90 1.40 -8.82 3.77
C ALA A 90 1.72 -8.55 2.27
N VAL A 91 2.87 -7.93 1.98
CA VAL A 91 3.23 -7.46 0.63
C VAL A 91 3.45 -8.61 -0.34
N PHE A 92 4.01 -9.75 0.07
CA PHE A 92 4.15 -10.87 -0.88
C PHE A 92 2.78 -11.40 -1.28
N THR A 93 1.85 -11.46 -0.34
CA THR A 93 0.44 -11.81 -0.62
C THR A 93 -0.22 -10.79 -1.55
N PHE A 94 -0.04 -9.49 -1.31
CA PHE A 94 -0.51 -8.41 -2.17
C PHE A 94 0.02 -8.55 -3.61
N LEU A 95 1.31 -8.85 -3.76
CA LEU A 95 1.94 -9.06 -5.07
C LEU A 95 1.56 -10.41 -5.72
N GLY A 96 0.80 -11.27 -5.02
CA GLY A 96 0.51 -12.63 -5.48
C GLY A 96 1.75 -13.53 -5.56
N LEU A 97 2.77 -13.24 -4.75
CA LEU A 97 4.01 -13.99 -4.65
C LEU A 97 4.00 -14.91 -3.41
N PRO A 98 4.66 -16.08 -3.47
CA PRO A 98 4.83 -16.90 -2.27
C PRO A 98 5.72 -16.17 -1.26
N PRO A 99 5.29 -16.05 0.02
CA PRO A 99 6.10 -15.39 1.03
C PRO A 99 7.41 -16.15 1.28
N PRO A 100 8.54 -15.45 1.49
CA PRO A 100 9.83 -16.10 1.75
C PRO A 100 9.79 -16.99 3.00
N PRO A 101 10.43 -18.17 3.01
CA PRO A 101 10.48 -19.02 4.19
C PRO A 101 11.04 -18.29 5.41
N GLY A 102 10.33 -18.36 6.54
CA GLY A 102 10.71 -17.68 7.78
C GLY A 102 10.34 -16.20 7.88
N SER A 103 9.68 -15.62 6.86
CA SER A 103 9.03 -14.31 6.97
C SER A 103 7.82 -14.35 7.90
N LYS A 104 7.40 -13.19 8.41
CA LYS A 104 6.17 -13.09 9.22
C LYS A 104 4.95 -13.61 8.46
N GLU A 105 4.85 -13.29 7.16
CA GLU A 105 3.79 -13.77 6.26
C GLU A 105 3.76 -15.29 6.16
N ALA A 106 4.91 -15.92 5.91
CA ALA A 106 4.99 -17.38 5.79
C ALA A 106 4.50 -18.07 7.07
N LEU A 107 4.85 -17.53 8.24
CA LEU A 107 4.40 -18.05 9.53
C LEU A 107 2.88 -17.86 9.76
N GLN A 108 2.29 -16.77 9.25
CA GLN A 108 0.85 -16.53 9.30
C GLN A 108 0.10 -17.47 8.36
N ALA A 109 0.54 -17.60 7.10
CA ALA A 109 -0.04 -18.51 6.12
C ALA A 109 0.00 -19.98 6.59
N GLU A 110 1.10 -20.41 7.21
CA GLU A 110 1.21 -21.75 7.81
C GLU A 110 0.22 -21.96 8.96
N LYS A 111 0.03 -20.95 9.83
CA LYS A 111 -0.95 -21.02 10.92
C LYS A 111 -2.36 -21.15 10.39
N GLU A 112 -2.75 -20.37 9.38
CA GLU A 112 -4.09 -20.41 8.77
C GLU A 112 -4.38 -21.77 8.11
N HIS A 113 -3.40 -22.35 7.42
CA HIS A 113 -3.53 -23.65 6.78
C HIS A 113 -3.73 -24.79 7.81
N ILE A 114 -3.17 -24.67 9.02
CA ILE A 114 -3.40 -25.62 10.11
C ILE A 114 -4.83 -25.53 10.66
N VAL A 115 -5.47 -24.34 10.67
CA VAL A 115 -6.84 -24.17 11.17
C VAL A 115 -7.87 -24.76 10.21
N GLN A 116 -7.67 -24.63 8.89
CA GLN A 116 -8.59 -25.18 7.87
C GLN A 116 -8.61 -26.72 7.84
N ASN A 117 -7.48 -27.37 8.13
CA ASN A 117 -7.40 -28.82 8.23
C ASN A 117 -7.76 -29.38 9.62
N GLY A 118 -8.23 -28.54 10.54
CA GLY A 118 -8.29 -28.83 11.97
C GLY A 118 -9.66 -28.88 12.62
N THR A 119 -10.74 -29.33 11.95
CA THR A 119 -12.00 -29.67 12.66
C THR A 119 -12.76 -30.85 12.05
N HIS A 120 -12.30 -32.08 12.35
CA HIS A 120 -13.25 -33.18 12.61
C HIS A 120 -12.89 -33.78 13.97
N ALA A 121 -13.79 -33.60 14.92
CA ALA A 121 -13.73 -34.08 16.29
C ALA A 121 -13.60 -35.61 16.36
N GLU A 122 -12.88 -36.11 17.38
CA GLU A 122 -13.31 -37.21 18.23
C GLU A 122 -12.79 -36.96 19.67
N ASP A 123 -13.71 -37.09 20.60
CA ASP A 123 -13.65 -36.92 22.04
C ASP A 123 -12.75 -38.00 22.71
N HIS A 124 -11.95 -37.62 23.72
CA HIS A 124 -11.59 -38.58 24.78
C HIS A 124 -11.19 -37.84 26.07
N PRO A 125 -11.97 -37.99 27.16
CA PRO A 125 -11.60 -37.53 28.50
C PRO A 125 -11.09 -38.72 29.32
N ASP A 126 -9.92 -38.61 29.97
CA ASP A 126 -9.59 -39.28 31.26
C ASP A 126 -8.17 -38.83 31.69
N ASP A 127 -8.05 -38.01 32.72
CA ASP A 127 -7.66 -38.41 34.08
C ASP A 127 -6.17 -38.75 34.25
N SER A 128 -5.41 -37.86 34.89
CA SER A 128 -4.87 -38.18 36.22
C SER A 128 -4.18 -36.98 36.88
N ALA A 129 -4.86 -36.47 37.90
CA ALA A 129 -4.38 -36.22 39.26
C ALA A 129 -2.96 -35.68 39.55
N LYS A 130 -2.96 -34.76 40.54
CA LYS A 130 -1.90 -34.29 41.49
C LYS A 130 -1.36 -32.89 41.12
N HIS A 131 -1.23 -31.90 42.00
CA HIS A 131 -1.19 -31.83 43.46
C HIS A 131 -1.41 -30.36 43.92
N ASN A 132 -2.00 -30.19 45.10
CA ASN A 132 -2.18 -28.95 45.85
C ASN A 132 -0.87 -28.51 46.55
N GLY A 133 -0.76 -27.22 46.94
CA GLY A 133 0.15 -26.71 47.99
C GLY A 133 1.06 -25.58 47.46
N ASP A 134 0.80 -24.30 47.70
CA ASP A 134 0.80 -23.51 48.95
C ASP A 134 2.19 -23.27 49.57
N ALA A 135 2.45 -22.00 49.87
CA ALA A 135 3.47 -21.44 50.76
C ALA A 135 4.96 -21.51 50.34
N GLN A 136 5.86 -20.59 50.70
CA GLN A 136 5.86 -19.22 51.24
C GLN A 136 7.36 -18.91 51.50
N GLY A 137 7.78 -17.67 51.24
CA GLY A 137 8.97 -17.05 51.86
C GLY A 137 10.33 -17.35 51.23
N GLU A 138 11.35 -16.50 51.34
CA GLU A 138 11.58 -15.18 51.96
C GLU A 138 12.91 -14.71 51.30
N GLU A 139 12.97 -13.51 50.74
CA GLU A 139 13.66 -12.31 51.29
C GLU A 139 15.19 -12.33 51.26
N GLU A 140 15.77 -11.36 50.55
CA GLU A 140 16.62 -10.26 51.07
C GLU A 140 17.23 -9.51 49.86
N GLU A 141 16.93 -8.24 49.61
CA GLU A 141 17.25 -7.00 50.36
C GLU A 141 18.62 -6.40 49.97
N GLY A 142 18.64 -5.06 49.82
CA GLY A 142 19.80 -4.23 49.51
C GLY A 142 19.62 -3.37 48.24
N GLN A 143 18.74 -2.36 48.17
CA GLN A 143 18.56 -1.14 48.99
C GLN A 143 19.47 0.04 48.61
N ALA A 144 18.85 1.23 48.68
CA ALA A 144 19.35 2.60 48.58
C ALA A 144 19.36 3.18 47.15
N GLY A 145 18.50 4.14 46.78
CA GLY A 145 17.75 5.11 47.57
C GLY A 145 18.15 6.51 47.10
N ASP A 146 17.19 7.32 46.65
CA ASP A 146 17.03 8.69 47.13
C ASP A 146 15.67 9.21 46.65
N GLU A 147 14.97 9.79 47.59
CA GLU A 147 13.65 10.40 47.49
C GLU A 147 13.80 11.79 46.84
N GLU A 148 12.74 12.31 46.22
CA GLU A 148 12.22 13.65 46.53
C GLU A 148 10.86 13.79 45.83
N GLU A 149 9.90 14.21 46.62
CA GLU A 149 8.51 14.53 46.30
C GLU A 149 8.47 15.71 45.30
N GLY A 150 7.45 15.97 44.50
CA GLY A 150 6.03 15.86 44.70
C GLY A 150 5.38 17.05 43.96
N GLU A 151 4.12 16.84 43.58
CA GLU A 151 3.13 17.84 43.18
C GLU A 151 3.32 18.61 41.86
N GLY A 152 2.44 18.27 40.91
CA GLY A 152 1.46 19.26 40.45
C GLY A 152 1.62 19.73 39.01
N GLY A 153 0.71 19.28 38.14
CA GLY A 153 0.46 19.92 36.86
C GLY A 153 0.08 18.96 35.74
N GLU A 154 -1.07 18.30 35.85
CA GLU A 154 -1.83 17.90 34.66
C GLU A 154 -2.19 19.18 33.89
N ALA A 155 -1.59 19.39 32.72
CA ALA A 155 -2.11 20.15 31.57
C ALA A 155 -0.95 20.65 30.70
N ASP A 156 -0.43 19.82 29.79
CA ASP A 156 0.07 20.28 28.46
C ASP A 156 0.42 19.11 27.52
N ASP A 157 -0.36 18.03 27.49
CA ASP A 157 -0.11 16.89 26.59
C ASP A 157 -1.18 16.75 25.49
N GLU A 158 -2.16 17.66 25.44
CA GLU A 158 -3.18 17.69 24.38
C GLU A 158 -2.79 18.64 23.23
N ALA A 159 -1.87 19.58 23.47
CA ALA A 159 -1.48 20.56 22.44
C ALA A 159 -0.53 19.96 21.40
N ALA A 160 0.38 19.07 21.79
CA ALA A 160 1.33 18.43 20.87
C ALA A 160 0.65 17.40 19.95
N GLU A 161 -0.26 16.59 20.49
CA GLU A 161 -1.06 15.59 19.78
C GLU A 161 -2.01 16.25 18.73
N VAL A 162 -2.57 17.42 19.06
CA VAL A 162 -3.45 18.19 18.16
C VAL A 162 -2.67 18.89 17.05
N GLU A 163 -1.45 19.36 17.32
CA GLU A 163 -0.62 20.02 16.29
C GLU A 163 -0.04 18.99 15.29
N THR A 164 0.30 17.76 15.73
CA THR A 164 0.72 16.67 14.81
C THR A 164 -0.42 16.18 13.95
N SER A 165 -1.57 15.86 14.53
CA SER A 165 -2.74 15.37 13.77
C SER A 165 -3.30 16.44 12.82
N ARG A 166 -3.22 17.73 13.19
CA ARG A 166 -3.54 18.82 12.26
C ARG A 166 -2.50 18.95 11.13
N GLY A 167 -1.21 18.74 11.42
CA GLY A 167 -0.16 18.75 10.40
C GLY A 167 -0.30 17.61 9.39
N GLU A 168 -0.65 16.40 9.86
CA GLU A 168 -0.91 15.23 9.00
C GLU A 168 -2.13 15.45 8.11
N HIS A 169 -3.24 15.92 8.68
CA HIS A 169 -4.45 16.19 7.91
C HIS A 169 -4.25 17.26 6.83
N LEU A 170 -3.50 18.34 7.13
CA LEU A 170 -3.17 19.37 6.15
C LEU A 170 -2.28 18.83 5.01
N ALA A 171 -1.37 17.90 5.31
CA ALA A 171 -0.54 17.26 4.29
C ALA A 171 -1.37 16.35 3.37
N GLU A 172 -2.29 15.57 3.93
CA GLU A 172 -3.21 14.74 3.15
C GLU A 172 -4.11 15.59 2.23
N GLU A 173 -4.63 16.72 2.72
CA GLU A 173 -5.41 17.65 1.90
C GLU A 173 -4.60 18.22 0.73
N GLU A 174 -3.33 18.61 0.96
CA GLU A 174 -2.44 19.08 -0.12
C GLU A 174 -2.13 17.98 -1.14
N GLU A 175 -1.91 16.74 -0.71
CA GLU A 175 -1.68 15.61 -1.62
C GLU A 175 -2.92 15.29 -2.46
N GLU A 176 -4.13 15.35 -1.89
CA GLU A 176 -5.37 15.20 -2.65
C GLU A 176 -5.61 16.32 -3.68
N GLU A 177 -5.24 17.56 -3.37
CA GLU A 177 -5.32 18.66 -4.33
C GLU A 177 -4.33 18.48 -5.48
N GLU A 178 -3.08 18.09 -5.19
CA GLU A 178 -2.09 17.79 -6.24
C GLU A 178 -2.56 16.64 -7.16
N GLU A 179 -3.14 15.58 -6.60
CA GLU A 179 -3.65 14.45 -7.41
C GLU A 179 -4.86 14.84 -8.27
N LYS A 180 -5.73 15.73 -7.78
CA LYS A 180 -6.83 16.27 -8.59
C LYS A 180 -6.32 17.11 -9.74
N GLU A 181 -5.37 18.00 -9.50
CA GLU A 181 -4.75 18.82 -10.56
C GLU A 181 -4.09 17.96 -11.64
N GLU A 182 -3.31 16.95 -11.25
CA GLU A 182 -2.71 16.00 -12.23
C GLU A 182 -3.78 15.26 -13.02
N THR A 183 -4.89 14.88 -12.38
CA THR A 183 -5.94 14.16 -13.10
C THR A 183 -6.65 15.05 -14.11
N ASP A 184 -6.93 16.31 -13.76
CA ASP A 184 -7.52 17.28 -14.69
C ASP A 184 -6.57 17.56 -15.86
N GLU A 185 -5.26 17.64 -15.63
CA GLU A 185 -4.24 17.79 -16.68
C GLU A 185 -4.22 16.57 -17.60
N GLU A 186 -4.14 15.36 -17.06
CA GLU A 186 -4.15 14.11 -17.83
C GLU A 186 -5.47 13.88 -18.59
N ALA A 187 -6.60 14.36 -18.05
CA ALA A 187 -7.89 14.31 -18.75
C ALA A 187 -7.89 15.27 -19.95
N GLN A 188 -7.35 16.47 -19.77
CA GLN A 188 -7.27 17.48 -20.82
C GLN A 188 -6.32 17.04 -21.94
N GLU A 189 -5.18 16.45 -21.60
CA GLU A 189 -4.24 15.92 -22.60
C GLU A 189 -4.89 14.85 -23.49
N GLU A 190 -5.75 14.00 -22.94
CA GLU A 190 -6.43 12.97 -23.73
C GLU A 190 -7.55 13.56 -24.62
N GLU A 191 -8.28 14.58 -24.13
CA GLU A 191 -9.23 15.32 -24.99
C GLU A 191 -8.53 16.02 -26.16
N ASP A 192 -7.34 16.59 -25.92
CA ASP A 192 -6.53 17.23 -26.96
C ASP A 192 -5.97 16.20 -27.96
N GLU A 193 -5.48 15.04 -27.49
CA GLU A 193 -4.99 13.94 -28.35
C GLU A 193 -6.11 13.34 -29.21
N GLU A 194 -7.29 13.05 -28.64
CA GLU A 194 -8.46 12.56 -29.40
C GLU A 194 -8.88 13.55 -30.49
N HIS A 195 -8.80 14.85 -30.22
CA HIS A 195 -9.12 15.88 -31.19
C HIS A 195 -8.11 15.94 -32.35
N GLU A 196 -6.81 15.81 -32.05
CA GLU A 196 -5.76 15.76 -33.08
C GLU A 196 -5.89 14.52 -33.99
N GLU A 197 -6.26 13.36 -33.43
CA GLU A 197 -6.51 12.16 -34.23
C GLU A 197 -7.71 12.33 -35.18
N GLU A 198 -8.84 12.88 -34.69
CA GLU A 198 -10.03 13.11 -35.53
C GLU A 198 -9.74 14.12 -36.66
N GLU A 199 -8.98 15.18 -36.36
CA GLU A 199 -8.56 16.14 -37.40
C GLU A 199 -7.64 15.48 -38.44
N GLY A 200 -6.70 14.64 -38.01
CA GLY A 200 -5.80 13.89 -38.90
C GLY A 200 -6.55 12.95 -39.85
N GLU A 201 -7.47 12.14 -39.32
CA GLU A 201 -8.30 11.22 -40.13
C GLU A 201 -9.17 11.97 -41.14
N SER A 202 -9.71 13.14 -40.74
CA SER A 202 -10.54 13.97 -41.63
C SER A 202 -9.73 14.53 -42.81
N GLN A 203 -8.48 14.95 -42.59
CA GLN A 203 -7.61 15.46 -43.64
C GLN A 203 -7.17 14.36 -44.60
N GLU A 204 -6.83 13.17 -44.09
CA GLU A 204 -6.49 12.02 -44.94
C GLU A 204 -7.67 11.59 -45.83
N ALA A 205 -8.88 11.60 -45.27
CA ALA A 205 -10.10 11.27 -46.03
C ALA A 205 -10.42 12.30 -47.13
N GLU A 206 -10.13 13.58 -46.92
CA GLU A 206 -10.26 14.62 -47.95
C GLU A 206 -9.22 14.48 -49.07
N GLU A 207 -7.98 14.11 -48.74
CA GLU A 207 -6.91 13.89 -49.74
C GLU A 207 -7.16 12.63 -50.59
N GLU A 208 -7.69 11.54 -50.01
CA GLU A 208 -8.06 10.35 -50.78
C GLU A 208 -9.28 10.54 -51.70
N ALA A 209 -10.08 11.59 -51.46
CA ALA A 209 -11.27 11.90 -52.24
C ALA A 209 -11.01 12.78 -53.49
N GLU A 210 -9.80 13.34 -53.65
CA GLU A 210 -9.37 14.19 -54.78
C GLU A 210 -8.66 13.40 -55.90
#